data_AF-A0A831JX09-F1
#
_entry.id   AF-A0A831JX09-F1
#
_cell.length_a   1.000
_cell.length_b   1.000
_cell.length_c   1.000
_cell.angle_alpha   90.00
_cell.angle_beta   90.00
_cell.angle_gamma   90.00
#
_symmetry.space_group_name_H-M   'P 1'
#
loop_
_entity.id
_entity.type
_entity.pdbx_description
1 polymer ?
#
loop_
_entity_poly.entity_id
_entity_poly.type
_entity_poly.pdbx_seq_one_letter_code
_entity_poly.pdbx_strand_id
1 'polypeptide(L)'
;APRKTPSQYKYQLTAYVMLAEEAFKTTIRKAYIYYVKSNKLIEITITDHMKNHVKYIIKQIKRILSQEKIPKPAKTRKCHACDYYKQCKQIIPNL
;
A
#
# COMPACT_ATOMS: atom_id res chain seq x y z
N ALA A 1 16.37 -1.20 -9.86
CA ALA A 1 15.69 -1.23 -8.55
C ALA A 1 15.89 0.12 -7.89
N PRO A 2 14.90 0.65 -7.16
CA PRO A 2 15.04 1.89 -6.41
C PRO A 2 16.10 1.73 -5.30
N ARG A 3 16.77 2.83 -4.91
CA ARG A 3 17.69 2.82 -3.75
C ARG A 3 17.00 2.37 -2.46
N LYS A 4 15.71 2.71 -2.30
CA LYS A 4 14.86 2.29 -1.20
C LYS A 4 13.56 1.74 -1.76
N THR A 5 13.19 0.53 -1.36
CA THR A 5 11.88 -0.04 -1.70
C THR A 5 10.75 0.88 -1.21
N PRO A 6 9.90 1.41 -2.11
CA PRO A 6 8.75 2.23 -1.74
C PRO A 6 7.81 1.51 -0.77
N SER A 7 7.22 2.25 0.16
CA SER A 7 6.36 1.68 1.21
C SER A 7 5.13 0.98 0.65
N GLN A 8 4.55 1.45 -0.47
CA GLN A 8 3.40 0.79 -1.08
C GLN A 8 3.70 -0.65 -1.52
N TYR A 9 4.90 -0.93 -2.04
CA TYR A 9 5.28 -2.29 -2.42
C TYR A 9 5.50 -3.17 -1.20
N LYS A 10 6.04 -2.62 -0.10
CA LYS A 10 6.18 -3.35 1.16
C LYS A 10 4.83 -3.78 1.70
N TYR A 11 3.83 -2.89 1.74
CA TYR A 11 2.52 -3.22 2.29
C TYR A 11 1.68 -4.10 1.36
N GLN A 12 1.84 -3.99 0.04
CA GLN A 12 1.29 -4.97 -0.90
C GLN A 12 1.88 -6.36 -0.65
N LEU A 13 3.21 -6.48 -0.52
CA LEU A 13 3.87 -7.74 -0.18
C LEU A 13 3.38 -8.29 1.16
N THR A 14 3.27 -7.44 2.19
CA THR A 14 2.74 -7.87 3.50
C THR A 14 1.32 -8.40 3.39
N ALA A 15 0.45 -7.82 2.55
CA ALA A 15 -0.89 -8.32 2.35
C ALA A 15 -0.88 -9.73 1.72
N TYR A 16 -0.04 -9.98 0.73
CA TYR A 16 0.16 -11.33 0.18
C TYR A 16 0.71 -12.31 1.20
N VAL A 17 1.64 -11.87 2.04
CA VAL A 17 2.16 -12.68 3.14
C VAL A 17 1.04 -13.08 4.09
N MET A 18 0.16 -12.14 4.48
CA MET A 18 -0.97 -12.44 5.36
C MET A 18 -1.93 -13.47 4.73
N LEU A 19 -2.19 -13.38 3.42
CA LEU A 19 -3.00 -14.37 2.70
C LEU A 19 -2.35 -15.75 2.68
N ALA A 20 -1.03 -15.82 2.45
CA ALA A 20 -0.29 -17.07 2.46
C ALA A 20 -0.24 -17.69 3.87
N GLU A 21 -0.02 -16.88 4.92
CA GLU A 21 -0.06 -17.34 6.31
C GLU A 21 -1.43 -17.95 6.68
N GLU A 22 -2.53 -17.34 6.20
CA GLU A 22 -3.89 -17.84 6.41
C GLU A 22 -4.13 -19.17 5.69
N ALA A 23 -3.73 -19.25 4.41
CA ALA A 23 -3.93 -20.43 3.57
C ALA A 23 -3.09 -21.63 4.03
N PHE A 24 -1.84 -21.40 4.41
CA PHE A 24 -0.88 -22.45 4.77
C PHE A 24 -0.70 -22.65 6.28
N LYS A 25 -1.47 -21.93 7.11
CA LYS A 25 -1.43 -22.02 8.58
C LYS A 25 -0.02 -21.87 9.16
N THR A 26 0.75 -20.92 8.63
CA THR A 26 2.16 -20.71 8.98
C THR A 26 2.46 -19.25 9.32
N THR A 27 3.68 -18.97 9.76
CA THR A 27 4.19 -17.61 9.96
C THR A 27 5.37 -17.35 9.02
N ILE A 28 5.29 -16.27 8.25
CA ILE A 28 6.31 -15.84 7.29
C ILE A 28 6.98 -14.58 7.84
N ARG A 29 8.30 -14.68 8.10
CA ARG A 29 9.12 -13.56 8.60
C ARG A 29 9.98 -12.90 7.52
N LYS A 30 10.12 -13.53 6.36
CA LYS A 30 10.91 -13.04 5.23
C LYS A 30 10.14 -13.21 3.93
N ALA A 31 10.16 -12.18 3.10
CA ALA A 31 9.57 -12.22 1.77
C ALA A 31 10.40 -11.35 0.82
N TYR A 32 10.22 -11.50 -0.49
CA TYR A 32 11.11 -10.89 -1.48
C TYR A 32 10.35 -10.06 -2.50
N ILE A 33 10.99 -8.98 -2.96
CA ILE A 33 10.55 -8.22 -4.15
C ILE A 33 11.62 -8.39 -5.22
N TYR A 34 11.22 -8.92 -6.37
CA TYR A 34 12.09 -9.07 -7.53
C TYR A 34 11.89 -7.93 -8.53
N TYR A 35 12.94 -7.16 -8.76
CA TYR A 35 12.98 -6.08 -9.75
C TYR A 35 13.62 -6.58 -11.05
N VAL A 36 12.77 -7.15 -11.93
CA VAL A 36 13.14 -7.79 -13.20
C VAL A 36 14.10 -6.95 -14.04
N LYS A 37 13.76 -5.67 -14.31
CA LYS A 37 14.57 -4.77 -15.17
C LYS A 37 16.01 -4.60 -14.71
N SER A 38 16.28 -4.79 -13.42
CA SER A 38 17.62 -4.65 -12.85
C SER A 38 18.19 -5.96 -12.32
N ASN A 39 17.48 -7.07 -12.53
CA ASN A 39 17.78 -8.38 -11.96
C ASN A 39 18.15 -8.33 -10.45
N LYS A 40 17.36 -7.59 -9.66
CA LYS A 40 17.64 -7.38 -8.23
C LYS A 40 16.55 -8.00 -7.37
N LEU A 41 16.93 -8.88 -6.46
CA LEU A 41 16.06 -9.46 -5.43
C LEU A 41 16.30 -8.73 -4.11
N ILE A 42 15.24 -8.17 -3.52
CA ILE A 42 15.32 -7.45 -2.25
C ILE A 42 14.55 -8.24 -1.19
N GLU A 43 15.24 -8.69 -0.15
CA GLU A 43 14.62 -9.28 1.05
C GLU A 43 13.91 -8.19 1.87
N ILE A 44 12.72 -8.52 2.33
CA ILE A 44 11.89 -7.68 3.20
C ILE A 44 11.56 -8.50 4.44
N THR A 45 12.02 -8.03 5.61
CA THR A 45 11.60 -8.56 6.90
C THR A 45 10.13 -8.20 7.15
N ILE A 46 9.30 -9.20 7.41
CA ILE A 46 7.88 -9.02 7.71
C ILE A 46 7.71 -8.92 9.22
N THR A 47 7.19 -7.78 9.67
CA THR A 47 6.92 -7.51 11.09
C THR A 47 5.43 -7.46 11.38
N ASP A 48 5.05 -7.71 12.64
CA ASP A 48 3.65 -7.64 13.05
C ASP A 48 3.10 -6.21 12.97
N HIS A 49 3.95 -5.19 13.14
CA HIS A 49 3.59 -3.80 12.88
C HIS A 49 3.16 -3.59 11.41
N MET A 50 3.85 -4.21 10.46
CA MET A 50 3.46 -4.12 9.04
C MET A 50 2.10 -4.78 8.79
N LYS A 51 1.84 -5.94 9.40
CA LYS A 51 0.54 -6.63 9.30
C LYS A 51 -0.58 -5.78 9.92
N ASN A 52 -0.34 -5.18 11.08
CA ASN A 52 -1.29 -4.28 11.73
C ASN A 52 -1.55 -3.03 10.88
N HIS A 53 -0.54 -2.49 10.20
CA HIS A 53 -0.72 -1.39 9.28
C HIS A 53 -1.61 -1.80 8.08
N VAL A 54 -1.43 -2.99 7.52
CA VAL A 54 -2.31 -3.51 6.45
C VAL A 54 -3.77 -3.60 6.94
N LYS A 55 -4.01 -4.17 8.13
CA LYS A 55 -5.35 -4.22 8.74
C LYS A 55 -5.95 -2.83 8.92
N TYR A 56 -5.14 -1.85 9.34
CA TYR A 56 -5.56 -0.45 9.46
C TYR A 56 -5.97 0.15 8.10
N ILE A 57 -5.18 -0.06 7.04
CA ILE A 57 -5.49 0.42 5.69
C ILE A 57 -6.81 -0.20 5.18
N ILE A 58 -7.00 -1.51 5.35
CA ILE A 58 -8.26 -2.19 5.00
C ILE A 58 -9.44 -1.56 5.75
N LYS A 59 -9.29 -1.27 7.05
CA LYS A 59 -10.31 -0.57 7.84
C LYS A 59 -10.64 0.81 7.26
N GLN A 60 -9.65 1.59 6.83
CA GLN A 60 -9.91 2.89 6.20
C GLN A 60 -10.62 2.75 4.86
N ILE A 61 -10.24 1.77 4.03
CA ILE A 61 -10.92 1.48 2.76
C ILE A 61 -12.40 1.14 3.02
N LYS A 62 -12.67 0.23 3.97
CA LYS A 62 -14.06 -0.11 4.36
C LYS A 62 -14.86 1.08 4.85
N ARG A 63 -14.24 2.04 5.55
CA ARG A 63 -14.90 3.29 5.97
C ARG A 63 -15.27 4.18 4.78
N ILE A 64 -14.36 4.33 3.81
CA ILE A 64 -14.64 5.11 2.59
C ILE A 64 -15.84 4.51 1.85
N LEU A 65 -15.89 3.17 1.72
CA LEU A 65 -16.98 2.47 1.06
C LEU A 65 -18.30 2.58 1.82
N SER A 66 -18.30 2.35 3.14
CA SER A 66 -19.53 2.37 3.94
C SER A 66 -20.12 3.76 4.17
N GLN A 67 -19.29 4.80 4.21
CA GLN A 67 -19.74 6.17 4.41
C GLN A 67 -19.93 6.93 3.09
N GLU A 68 -19.53 6.32 1.97
CA GLU A 68 -19.46 6.93 0.63
C GLU A 68 -18.77 8.31 0.63
N LYS A 69 -17.88 8.53 1.62
CA LYS A 69 -17.23 9.80 1.86
C LYS A 69 -15.80 9.73 1.37
N ILE A 70 -15.51 10.55 0.36
CA ILE A 70 -14.15 10.69 -0.18
C ILE A 70 -13.22 11.18 0.97
N PRO A 71 -12.07 10.51 1.19
CA PRO A 71 -11.14 10.90 2.23
C PRO A 71 -10.57 12.29 1.95
N LYS A 72 -10.23 13.04 3.00
CA LYS A 72 -9.57 14.33 2.85
C LYS A 72 -8.28 14.15 2.03
N PRO A 73 -8.17 14.79 0.86
CA PRO A 73 -6.99 14.62 0.02
C PRO A 73 -5.80 15.36 0.64
N ALA A 74 -4.61 14.86 0.32
CA ALA A 74 -3.35 15.48 0.68
C ALA A 74 -2.67 16.03 -0.57
N LYS A 75 -2.19 17.27 -0.51
CA LYS A 75 -1.37 17.86 -1.59
C LYS A 75 0.02 17.26 -1.53
N THR A 76 0.29 16.30 -2.42
CA THR A 76 1.57 15.57 -2.47
C THR A 76 2.06 15.43 -3.90
N ARG A 77 3.33 15.07 -4.08
CA ARG A 77 3.90 14.79 -5.42
C ARG A 77 3.15 13.69 -6.19
N LYS A 78 2.41 12.81 -5.49
CA LYS A 78 1.63 11.74 -6.12
C LYS A 78 0.41 12.28 -6.89
N CYS A 79 -0.06 13.49 -6.57
CA CYS A 79 -1.20 14.11 -7.25
C CYS A 79 -0.93 14.31 -8.75
N HIS A 80 0.31 14.55 -9.16
CA HIS A 80 0.67 14.76 -10.57
C HIS A 80 0.44 13.53 -11.47
N ALA A 81 0.42 12.33 -10.88
CA ALA A 81 0.19 11.07 -11.59
C ALA A 81 -1.08 10.35 -11.09
N CYS A 82 -2.00 11.08 -10.46
CA CYS A 82 -3.24 10.52 -9.94
C CYS A 82 -4.36 10.66 -10.97
N ASP A 83 -4.95 9.53 -11.38
CA ASP A 83 -6.07 9.53 -12.33
C ASP A 83 -7.31 10.28 -11.83
N TYR A 84 -7.45 10.41 -10.50
CA TYR A 84 -8.56 11.13 -9.85
C TYR A 84 -8.30 12.63 -9.64
N TYR A 85 -7.19 13.18 -10.14
CA TYR A 85 -6.80 14.58 -9.87
C TYR A 85 -7.86 15.58 -10.33
N LYS A 86 -8.48 15.36 -11.49
CA LYS A 86 -9.51 16.25 -12.05
C LYS A 86 -10.74 16.34 -11.14
N GLN A 87 -11.24 15.19 -10.67
CA GLN A 87 -12.39 15.11 -9.76
C GLN A 87 -12.04 15.69 -8.38
N CYS A 88 -10.84 15.40 -7.88
CA CYS A 88 -10.35 15.93 -6.61
C CYS A 88 -10.34 17.48 -6.59
N LYS A 89 -9.93 18.12 -7.70
CA LYS A 89 -9.91 19.59 -7.83
C LYS A 89 -11.31 20.21 -7.83
N GLN A 90 -12.34 19.48 -8.27
CA GLN A 90 -13.73 19.97 -8.22
C GLN A 90 -14.28 20.00 -6.79
N ILE A 91 -13.81 19.07 -5.95
CA ILE A 91 -14.25 18.93 -4.55
C ILE A 91 -13.49 19.90 -3.63
N ILE A 92 -12.29 20.36 -4.03
CA ILE A 92 -11.48 21.33 -3.28
C ILE A 92 -11.15 22.53 -4.15
N PRO A 93 -11.87 23.65 -3.99
CA PRO A 93 -11.48 24.93 -4.57
C PRO A 93 -10.08 25.30 -4.05
N ASN A 94 -9.15 25.63 -4.95
CA ASN A 94 -7.75 26.05 -4.70
C ASN A 94 -6.68 24.95 -4.48
N LEU A 95 -6.87 23.75 -5.04
CA LEU A 95 -5.83 22.70 -5.08
C LEU A 95 -4.66 23.03 -6.04
#